data_AF-A0A0B0IH85-F1
#
_entry.id   AF-A0A0B0IH85-F1
#
_cell.length_a   1.000
_cell.length_b   1.000
_cell.length_c   1.000
_cell.angle_alpha   90.00
_cell.angle_beta   90.00
_cell.angle_gamma   90.00
#
_symmetry.space_group_name_H-M   'P 1'
#
loop_
_entity.id
_entity.type
_entity.pdbx_description
1 polymer ?
#
loop_
_entity_poly.entity_id
_entity_poly.type
_entity_poly.pdbx_seq_one_letter_code
_entity_poly.pdbx_strand_id
1 'polypeptide(L)'
;MSSTISKLDITMPIIPNEIFTITDYGAVGDGVVDNTESIAQTINACKNAGGGKVIIPAGVWLTGPIQLISHLNLHIEAGAILLFKKDFNSYPLILSSFEGEETVRCQSPIDGEYIHDIAITGKGVIDGSGGAWRPVKKFKMTDVQWRKLIESGGIVDEESEIWWPSTQALEGQSLIQELQNSGSKRINDYKPIRDYLRPNLVSLRNCESILIDGPTFQHSPAWCLHPWICEHITIKNITVRNPWYSQNGDGLDIESCRYGLVENCVFDVGDDAICIKSGKDEAGRELGKICRDILIRGCQVYSGHGGFVIGSEMSGGVKNITVRDCSFFGTDVGLRFKSKRGRGGVVENISIENIRMTNISGEAIVFHMYYEHEGDEESFKEDKVSIETPVFRDIAMKNITCMGAQQAIVLKGLPELPLANLLFEDVSIVSKFGVFGSECEDVQFTNITLNVEEGALFNLINIVNANLSNLQSKSKSNKDIHVKVSGEKTKNVRCLLQNKEKVVQISEEVDQTQVIF
;
A
#
# COMPACT_ATOMS: atom_id res chain seq x y z
N MET A 1 3.51 -8.07 24.24
CA MET A 1 4.32 -6.85 24.03
C MET A 1 5.08 -7.03 22.72
N SER A 2 4.73 -6.25 21.70
CA SER A 2 5.38 -6.29 20.38
C SER A 2 6.84 -5.80 20.48
N SER A 3 7.78 -6.49 19.84
CA SER A 3 9.19 -6.11 19.83
C SER A 3 9.46 -5.14 18.68
N THR A 4 9.70 -3.87 18.97
CA THR A 4 10.13 -2.87 17.98
C THR A 4 11.46 -3.28 17.35
N ILE A 5 11.49 -3.38 16.01
CA ILE A 5 12.69 -3.71 15.27
C ILE A 5 13.59 -2.47 15.23
N SER A 6 14.69 -2.49 15.97
CA SER A 6 15.67 -1.39 15.97
C SER A 6 16.73 -1.53 14.87
N LYS A 7 17.04 -2.77 14.47
CA LYS A 7 18.01 -3.11 13.43
C LYS A 7 17.64 -4.45 12.78
N LEU A 8 17.78 -4.51 11.45
CA LEU A 8 17.68 -5.74 10.67
C LEU A 8 19.06 -6.12 10.14
N ASP A 9 19.29 -7.42 9.97
CA ASP A 9 20.45 -7.93 9.26
C ASP A 9 20.12 -7.95 7.77
N ILE A 10 20.52 -6.89 7.06
CA ILE A 10 20.23 -6.69 5.63
C ILE A 10 21.54 -6.76 4.86
N THR A 11 21.60 -7.68 3.90
CA THR A 11 22.71 -7.80 2.95
C THR A 11 22.55 -6.74 1.86
N MET A 12 23.58 -5.93 1.64
CA MET A 12 23.62 -4.97 0.53
C MET A 12 24.13 -5.64 -0.74
N PRO A 13 23.68 -5.21 -1.94
CA PRO A 13 24.19 -5.73 -3.21
C PRO A 13 25.70 -5.54 -3.36
N ILE A 14 26.38 -6.56 -3.85
CA ILE A 14 27.78 -6.52 -4.25
C ILE A 14 27.85 -6.25 -5.77
N ILE A 15 28.16 -5.01 -6.13
CA ILE A 15 28.26 -4.56 -7.52
C ILE A 15 29.75 -4.42 -7.92
N PRO A 16 30.20 -5.03 -9.03
CA PRO A 16 31.52 -4.78 -9.60
C PRO A 16 31.76 -3.31 -9.95
N ASN A 17 33.02 -2.89 -9.99
CA ASN A 17 33.38 -1.49 -10.23
C ASN A 17 33.42 -1.09 -11.72
N GLU A 18 33.16 -2.02 -12.64
CA GLU A 18 33.12 -1.74 -14.08
C GLU A 18 32.00 -0.74 -14.40
N ILE A 19 32.25 0.14 -15.36
CA ILE A 19 31.33 1.23 -15.72
C ILE A 19 31.03 1.18 -17.23
N PHE A 20 29.76 1.29 -17.56
CA PHE A 20 29.24 1.27 -18.93
C PHE A 20 28.29 2.46 -19.11
N THR A 21 28.59 3.39 -20.01
CA THR A 21 27.69 4.53 -20.28
C THR A 21 26.92 4.28 -21.56
N ILE A 22 25.59 4.44 -21.53
CA ILE A 22 24.74 4.09 -22.69
C ILE A 22 25.08 4.84 -23.98
N THR A 23 25.70 6.02 -23.89
CA THR A 23 26.17 6.81 -25.05
C THR A 23 27.31 6.14 -25.80
N ASP A 24 28.12 5.32 -25.11
CA ASP A 24 29.20 4.54 -25.73
C ASP A 24 28.65 3.40 -26.60
N TYR A 25 27.35 3.08 -26.42
CA TYR A 25 26.59 2.07 -27.16
C TYR A 25 25.55 2.69 -28.11
N GLY A 26 25.74 3.96 -28.46
CA GLY A 26 24.94 4.65 -29.49
C GLY A 26 23.61 5.23 -29.01
N ALA A 27 23.35 5.26 -27.69
CA ALA A 27 22.16 5.92 -27.17
C ALA A 27 22.22 7.45 -27.41
N VAL A 28 21.07 8.05 -27.71
CA VAL A 28 20.88 9.49 -27.95
C VAL A 28 19.79 10.03 -27.03
N GLY A 29 20.16 11.03 -26.21
CA GLY A 29 19.32 11.60 -25.15
C GLY A 29 18.44 12.77 -25.59
N ASP A 30 17.86 12.72 -26.79
CA ASP A 30 17.05 13.79 -27.39
C ASP A 30 15.53 13.64 -27.16
N GLY A 31 15.11 12.57 -26.50
CA GLY A 31 13.71 12.24 -26.24
C GLY A 31 12.93 11.71 -27.45
N VAL A 32 13.61 11.47 -28.58
CA VAL A 32 13.00 11.04 -29.84
C VAL A 32 13.55 9.67 -30.26
N VAL A 33 14.86 9.48 -30.19
CA VAL A 33 15.50 8.21 -30.56
C VAL A 33 15.06 7.10 -29.61
N ASP A 34 14.66 5.96 -30.18
CA ASP A 34 14.39 4.74 -29.41
C ASP A 34 15.72 4.10 -28.98
N ASN A 35 16.01 4.19 -27.68
CA ASN A 35 17.26 3.73 -27.08
C ASN A 35 17.18 2.28 -26.57
N THR A 36 16.09 1.56 -26.82
CA THR A 36 15.87 0.20 -26.27
C THR A 36 17.05 -0.73 -26.57
N GLU A 37 17.49 -0.76 -27.82
CA GLU A 37 18.57 -1.65 -28.26
C GLU A 37 19.93 -1.20 -27.68
N SER A 38 20.24 0.10 -27.69
CA SER A 38 21.48 0.63 -27.12
C SER A 38 21.60 0.35 -25.61
N ILE A 39 20.50 0.49 -24.87
CA ILE A 39 20.45 0.17 -23.43
C ILE A 39 20.62 -1.34 -23.23
N ALA A 40 19.93 -2.17 -24.00
CA ALA A 40 20.08 -3.63 -23.93
C ALA A 40 21.51 -4.09 -24.24
N GLN A 41 22.16 -3.49 -25.25
CA GLN A 41 23.56 -3.76 -25.58
C GLN A 41 24.51 -3.35 -24.45
N THR A 42 24.27 -2.20 -23.82
CA THR A 42 25.05 -1.73 -22.67
C THR A 42 24.93 -2.71 -21.49
N ILE A 43 23.72 -3.16 -21.17
CA ILE A 43 23.48 -4.14 -20.10
C ILE A 43 24.11 -5.50 -20.44
N ASN A 44 24.06 -5.94 -21.71
CA ASN A 44 24.73 -7.16 -22.14
C ASN A 44 26.25 -7.06 -22.02
N ALA A 45 26.85 -5.91 -22.35
CA ALA A 45 28.28 -5.69 -22.13
C ALA A 45 28.63 -5.74 -20.64
N CYS A 46 27.82 -5.11 -19.79
CA CYS A 46 27.92 -5.19 -18.33
C CYS A 46 27.84 -6.64 -17.82
N LYS A 47 26.88 -7.41 -18.32
CA LYS A 47 26.73 -8.84 -18.01
C LYS A 47 27.98 -9.64 -18.35
N ASN A 48 28.52 -9.43 -19.55
CA ASN A 48 29.66 -10.18 -20.06
C ASN A 48 30.96 -9.85 -19.29
N ALA A 49 31.03 -8.68 -18.66
CA ALA A 49 32.11 -8.31 -17.74
C ALA A 49 31.94 -8.86 -16.31
N GLY A 50 30.83 -9.56 -16.02
CA GLY A 50 30.52 -10.10 -14.70
C GLY A 50 29.67 -9.17 -13.82
N GLY A 51 29.15 -8.07 -14.38
CA GLY A 51 28.40 -7.05 -13.65
C GLY A 51 29.10 -5.69 -13.63
N GLY A 52 28.45 -4.70 -13.05
CA GLY A 52 28.95 -3.34 -13.02
C GLY A 52 27.85 -2.29 -12.92
N LYS A 53 28.23 -1.04 -13.19
CA LYS A 53 27.35 0.11 -13.21
C LYS A 53 27.04 0.53 -14.65
N VAL A 54 25.77 0.53 -15.01
CA VAL A 54 25.27 1.11 -16.26
C VAL A 54 24.79 2.53 -15.99
N ILE A 55 25.44 3.51 -16.61
CA ILE A 55 25.16 4.94 -16.45
C ILE A 55 24.18 5.42 -17.53
N ILE A 56 23.08 6.03 -17.09
CA ILE A 56 22.18 6.84 -17.91
C ILE A 56 22.45 8.32 -17.60
N PRO A 57 23.20 9.03 -18.46
CA PRO A 57 23.64 10.40 -18.18
C PRO A 57 22.52 11.41 -18.39
N ALA A 58 22.78 12.69 -18.10
CA ALA A 58 21.81 13.76 -18.34
C ALA A 58 21.29 13.77 -19.80
N GLY A 59 19.97 13.91 -19.97
CA GLY A 59 19.30 13.78 -21.26
C GLY A 59 17.89 13.20 -21.12
N VAL A 60 17.13 13.14 -22.22
CA VAL A 60 15.82 12.49 -22.28
C VAL A 60 15.95 11.19 -23.09
N TRP A 61 15.75 10.05 -22.44
CA TRP A 61 16.05 8.73 -23.01
C TRP A 61 14.75 7.97 -23.24
N LEU A 62 14.22 8.02 -24.45
CA LEU A 62 13.05 7.22 -24.83
C LEU A 62 13.46 5.75 -24.96
N THR A 63 12.75 4.84 -24.29
CA THR A 63 13.04 3.40 -24.32
C THR A 63 11.79 2.54 -24.10
N GLY A 64 11.82 1.31 -24.61
CA GLY A 64 10.96 0.21 -24.17
C GLY A 64 11.46 -0.38 -22.84
N PRO A 65 10.94 -1.56 -22.44
CA PRO A 65 11.26 -2.18 -21.16
C PRO A 65 12.74 -2.54 -21.04
N ILE A 66 13.27 -2.44 -19.83
CA ILE A 66 14.65 -2.76 -19.45
C ILE A 66 14.62 -4.02 -18.58
N GLN A 67 15.29 -5.07 -19.07
CA GLN A 67 15.54 -6.29 -18.30
C GLN A 67 16.79 -6.13 -17.44
N LEU A 68 16.62 -6.19 -16.12
CA LEU A 68 17.73 -6.22 -15.17
C LEU A 68 18.42 -7.60 -15.17
N ILE A 69 19.67 -7.60 -14.68
CA ILE A 69 20.52 -8.79 -14.51
C ILE A 69 21.15 -8.77 -13.12
N SER A 70 21.70 -9.90 -12.66
CA SER A 70 22.51 -9.90 -11.43
C SER A 70 23.74 -9.01 -11.54
N HIS A 71 24.21 -8.50 -10.38
CA HIS A 71 25.40 -7.65 -10.27
C HIS A 71 25.32 -6.34 -11.06
N LEU A 72 24.12 -5.78 -11.24
CA LEU A 72 23.87 -4.56 -11.99
C LEU A 72 23.53 -3.40 -11.06
N ASN A 73 24.21 -2.27 -11.25
CA ASN A 73 23.72 -0.96 -10.81
C ASN A 73 23.24 -0.14 -12.02
N LEU A 74 21.93 0.01 -12.20
CA LEU A 74 21.34 0.95 -13.14
C LEU A 74 21.37 2.35 -12.51
N HIS A 75 22.33 3.18 -12.92
CA HIS A 75 22.57 4.51 -12.35
C HIS A 75 21.99 5.62 -13.22
N ILE A 76 20.94 6.29 -12.73
CA ILE A 76 20.23 7.36 -13.43
C ILE A 76 20.77 8.72 -12.91
N GLU A 77 21.64 9.36 -13.69
CA GLU A 77 22.30 10.58 -13.25
C GLU A 77 21.34 11.76 -13.04
N ALA A 78 21.77 12.75 -12.27
CA ALA A 78 21.05 14.01 -12.16
C ALA A 78 20.89 14.64 -13.55
N GLY A 79 19.66 15.06 -13.87
CA GLY A 79 19.31 15.62 -15.20
C GLY A 79 18.95 14.56 -16.25
N ALA A 80 19.02 13.27 -15.93
CA ALA A 80 18.50 12.21 -16.78
C ALA A 80 16.98 12.05 -16.59
N ILE A 81 16.24 11.90 -17.69
CA ILE A 81 14.85 11.46 -17.71
C ILE A 81 14.82 10.17 -18.54
N LEU A 82 14.67 9.04 -17.87
CA LEU A 82 14.39 7.76 -18.51
C LEU A 82 12.89 7.69 -18.79
N LEU A 83 12.51 7.85 -20.05
CA LEU A 83 11.12 7.96 -20.48
C LEU A 83 10.67 6.69 -21.19
N PHE A 84 9.70 5.99 -20.61
CA PHE A 84 9.20 4.75 -21.18
C PHE A 84 8.15 4.99 -22.26
N LYS A 85 8.17 4.15 -23.31
CA LYS A 85 7.26 4.25 -24.46
C LYS A 85 5.80 4.10 -24.05
N LYS A 86 4.92 4.86 -24.71
CA LYS A 86 3.45 4.77 -24.56
C LYS A 86 2.83 3.63 -25.38
N ASP A 87 3.55 3.13 -26.38
CA ASP A 87 3.07 2.07 -27.26
C ASP A 87 2.96 0.76 -26.47
N PHE A 88 1.73 0.29 -26.31
CA PHE A 88 1.41 -0.98 -25.68
C PHE A 88 2.27 -2.09 -26.26
N ASN A 89 2.45 -2.16 -27.60
CA ASN A 89 3.16 -3.21 -28.33
C ASN A 89 4.65 -3.34 -27.99
N SER A 90 5.23 -2.34 -27.32
CA SER A 90 6.61 -2.39 -26.85
C SER A 90 6.82 -3.28 -25.61
N TYR A 91 5.75 -3.71 -24.93
CA TYR A 91 5.83 -4.48 -23.66
C TYR A 91 5.31 -5.92 -23.81
N PRO A 92 6.15 -6.92 -24.08
CA PRO A 92 5.69 -8.29 -24.32
C PRO A 92 4.83 -8.82 -23.15
N LEU A 93 3.89 -9.71 -23.44
CA LEU A 93 3.14 -10.38 -22.38
C LEU A 93 4.02 -11.44 -21.71
N ILE A 94 4.06 -11.43 -20.39
CA ILE A 94 4.83 -12.36 -19.56
C ILE A 94 3.95 -12.91 -18.44
N LEU A 95 4.32 -14.06 -17.88
CA LEU A 95 3.79 -14.49 -16.59
C LEU A 95 4.44 -13.64 -15.50
N SER A 96 3.63 -13.06 -14.60
CA SER A 96 4.07 -12.15 -13.54
C SER A 96 3.13 -12.29 -12.34
N SER A 97 3.11 -11.30 -11.44
CA SER A 97 2.13 -11.21 -10.36
C SER A 97 1.47 -9.84 -10.31
N PHE A 98 0.18 -9.81 -10.01
CA PHE A 98 -0.58 -8.58 -9.80
C PHE A 98 -1.75 -8.85 -8.85
N GLU A 99 -2.04 -7.92 -7.93
CA GLU A 99 -3.13 -8.04 -6.94
C GLU A 99 -3.13 -9.36 -6.16
N GLY A 100 -1.94 -9.86 -5.82
CA GLY A 100 -1.76 -11.04 -4.98
C GLY A 100 -1.90 -12.39 -5.66
N GLU A 101 -1.96 -12.41 -6.99
CA GLU A 101 -2.06 -13.63 -7.80
C GLU A 101 -0.99 -13.68 -8.88
N GLU A 102 -0.59 -14.89 -9.29
CA GLU A 102 0.24 -15.09 -10.49
C GLU A 102 -0.64 -15.01 -11.73
N THR A 103 -0.33 -14.09 -12.64
CA THR A 103 -1.17 -13.81 -13.82
C THR A 103 -0.34 -13.28 -14.99
N VAL A 104 -0.92 -13.28 -16.19
CA VAL A 104 -0.26 -12.74 -17.39
C VAL A 104 -0.40 -11.22 -17.41
N ARG A 105 0.71 -10.50 -17.57
CA ARG A 105 0.78 -9.02 -17.63
C ARG A 105 1.64 -8.57 -18.81
N CYS A 106 1.51 -7.30 -19.21
CA CYS A 106 2.58 -6.67 -19.97
C CYS A 106 3.85 -6.60 -19.10
N GLN A 107 5.01 -6.83 -19.71
CA GLN A 107 6.32 -6.70 -19.05
C GLN A 107 6.46 -5.31 -18.43
N SER A 108 7.05 -5.26 -17.23
CA SER A 108 7.27 -3.98 -16.55
C SER A 108 8.34 -3.15 -17.28
N PRO A 109 8.23 -1.81 -17.31
CA PRO A 109 9.26 -0.96 -17.87
C PRO A 109 10.65 -1.20 -17.25
N ILE A 110 10.72 -1.51 -15.95
CA ILE A 110 11.91 -2.10 -15.33
C ILE A 110 11.51 -3.45 -14.76
N ASP A 111 12.15 -4.51 -15.25
CA ASP A 111 11.77 -5.88 -14.94
C ASP A 111 12.98 -6.71 -14.49
N GLY A 112 12.82 -7.48 -13.42
CA GLY A 112 13.84 -8.39 -12.89
C GLY A 112 13.21 -9.61 -12.23
N GLU A 113 13.76 -10.78 -12.50
CA GLU A 113 13.25 -12.04 -11.94
C GLU A 113 14.39 -13.05 -11.71
N TYR A 114 14.41 -13.70 -10.54
CA TYR A 114 15.46 -14.66 -10.13
C TYR A 114 16.90 -14.11 -10.28
N ILE A 115 17.10 -12.86 -9.88
CA ILE A 115 18.40 -12.16 -9.94
C ILE A 115 18.80 -11.63 -8.56
N HIS A 116 20.09 -11.36 -8.37
CA HIS A 116 20.64 -10.89 -7.10
C HIS A 116 21.69 -9.80 -7.28
N ASP A 117 21.99 -9.07 -6.21
CA ASP A 117 22.93 -7.96 -6.21
C ASP A 117 22.52 -6.88 -7.23
N ILE A 118 21.38 -6.23 -6.97
CA ILE A 118 20.76 -5.28 -7.90
C ILE A 118 20.72 -3.91 -7.24
N ALA A 119 21.11 -2.89 -7.99
CA ALA A 119 20.97 -1.51 -7.57
C ALA A 119 20.30 -0.65 -8.64
N ILE A 120 19.37 0.22 -8.23
CA ILE A 120 18.83 1.32 -9.03
C ILE A 120 19.14 2.59 -8.26
N THR A 121 20.08 3.40 -8.77
CA THR A 121 20.63 4.53 -8.00
C THR A 121 20.67 5.81 -8.81
N GLY A 122 20.97 6.92 -8.15
CA GLY A 122 21.18 8.21 -8.81
C GLY A 122 20.10 9.23 -8.43
N LYS A 123 19.97 10.29 -9.22
CA LYS A 123 19.09 11.44 -8.91
C LYS A 123 18.24 11.89 -10.11
N GLY A 124 18.22 11.11 -11.18
CA GLY A 124 17.34 11.37 -12.32
C GLY A 124 15.91 10.89 -12.10
N VAL A 125 15.13 10.98 -13.17
CA VAL A 125 13.70 10.66 -13.19
C VAL A 125 13.47 9.43 -14.06
N ILE A 126 12.64 8.51 -13.57
CA ILE A 126 12.13 7.34 -14.29
C ILE A 126 10.64 7.57 -14.48
N ASP A 127 10.21 7.79 -15.72
CA ASP A 127 8.82 8.12 -16.08
C ASP A 127 8.19 6.97 -16.87
N GLY A 128 7.17 6.35 -16.27
CA GLY A 128 6.47 5.19 -16.83
C GLY A 128 5.47 5.50 -17.95
N SER A 129 5.23 6.78 -18.27
CA SER A 129 4.20 7.19 -19.24
C SER A 129 2.80 6.61 -18.98
N GLY A 130 2.48 6.32 -17.71
CA GLY A 130 1.29 5.59 -17.27
C GLY A 130 -0.05 6.24 -17.63
N GLY A 131 -0.05 7.53 -17.99
CA GLY A 131 -1.24 8.21 -18.53
C GLY A 131 -1.77 7.57 -19.82
N ALA A 132 -0.93 6.87 -20.59
CA ALA A 132 -1.37 6.13 -21.78
C ALA A 132 -2.16 4.85 -21.43
N TRP A 133 -2.03 4.36 -20.20
CA TRP A 133 -2.51 3.02 -19.82
C TRP A 133 -3.78 3.05 -18.96
N ARG A 134 -3.93 4.09 -18.14
CA ARG A 134 -4.90 4.06 -17.04
C ARG A 134 -6.29 4.50 -17.49
N PRO A 135 -7.36 3.78 -17.11
CA PRO A 135 -8.69 4.31 -17.23
C PRO A 135 -8.88 5.51 -16.30
N VAL A 136 -9.75 6.44 -16.69
CA VAL A 136 -10.01 7.67 -15.94
C VAL A 136 -11.51 7.83 -15.71
N LYS A 137 -11.91 7.94 -14.44
CA LYS A 137 -13.30 8.20 -14.06
C LYS A 137 -13.62 9.69 -14.24
N LYS A 138 -14.76 10.02 -14.86
CA LYS A 138 -15.15 11.40 -15.17
C LYS A 138 -15.15 12.32 -13.96
N PHE A 139 -15.65 11.87 -12.80
CA PHE A 139 -15.69 12.69 -11.58
C PHE A 139 -14.31 13.09 -11.04
N LYS A 140 -13.22 12.44 -11.48
CA LYS A 140 -11.85 12.80 -11.13
C LYS A 140 -11.29 13.94 -11.98
N MET A 141 -12.05 14.44 -12.95
CA MET A 141 -11.64 15.47 -13.90
C MET A 141 -12.59 16.66 -13.85
N THR A 142 -12.05 17.86 -14.03
CA THR A 142 -12.88 19.01 -14.41
C THR A 142 -13.42 18.81 -15.83
N ASP A 143 -14.53 19.47 -16.18
CA ASP A 143 -15.12 19.39 -17.53
C ASP A 143 -14.11 19.72 -18.64
N VAL A 144 -13.20 20.66 -18.39
CA VAL A 144 -12.14 21.03 -19.36
C VAL A 144 -11.11 19.92 -19.51
N GLN A 145 -10.70 19.27 -18.42
CA GLN A 145 -9.79 18.13 -18.47
C GLN A 145 -10.45 16.92 -19.15
N TRP A 146 -11.71 16.65 -18.83
CA TRP A 146 -12.47 15.55 -19.40
C TRP A 146 -12.62 15.68 -20.92
N ARG A 147 -13.02 16.87 -21.41
CA ARG A 147 -13.11 17.11 -22.87
C ARG A 147 -11.76 16.93 -23.57
N LYS A 148 -10.66 17.45 -22.99
CA LYS A 148 -9.31 17.27 -23.54
C LYS A 148 -8.89 15.80 -23.58
N LEU A 149 -9.27 15.02 -22.57
CA LEU A 149 -8.97 13.59 -22.53
C LEU A 149 -9.69 12.85 -23.66
N ILE A 150 -10.97 13.11 -23.86
CA ILE A 150 -11.75 12.54 -24.98
C ILE A 150 -11.16 12.96 -26.33
N GLU A 151 -10.81 14.24 -26.50
CA GLU A 151 -10.16 14.76 -27.72
C GLU A 151 -8.82 14.09 -28.01
N SER A 152 -8.15 13.53 -27.01
CA SER A 152 -6.87 12.81 -27.18
C SER A 152 -7.03 11.38 -27.72
N GLY A 153 -8.26 10.87 -27.85
CA GLY A 153 -8.58 9.52 -28.31
C GLY A 153 -9.24 8.68 -27.21
N GLY A 154 -9.11 7.35 -27.31
CA GLY A 154 -9.73 6.40 -26.39
C GLY A 154 -11.25 6.24 -26.58
N ILE A 155 -11.90 5.60 -25.61
CA ILE A 155 -13.33 5.25 -25.63
C ILE A 155 -13.93 5.57 -24.26
N VAL A 156 -15.11 6.19 -24.24
CA VAL A 156 -15.87 6.40 -23.01
C VAL A 156 -16.90 5.28 -22.90
N ASP A 157 -16.86 4.56 -21.78
CA ASP A 157 -18.00 3.78 -21.32
C ASP A 157 -18.99 4.74 -20.63
N GLU A 158 -20.09 5.03 -21.33
CA GLU A 158 -21.12 5.97 -20.88
C GLU A 158 -21.89 5.47 -19.66
N GLU A 159 -21.95 4.15 -19.43
CA GLU A 159 -22.68 3.59 -18.28
C GLU A 159 -21.89 3.81 -17.00
N SER A 160 -20.58 3.52 -17.00
CA SER A 160 -19.71 3.71 -15.84
C SER A 160 -19.12 5.12 -15.73
N GLU A 161 -19.29 5.95 -16.77
CA GLU A 161 -18.63 7.26 -16.94
C GLU A 161 -17.09 7.16 -16.83
N ILE A 162 -16.52 6.12 -17.45
CA ILE A 162 -15.07 5.86 -17.45
C ILE A 162 -14.50 5.96 -18.86
N TRP A 163 -13.43 6.73 -19.01
CA TRP A 163 -12.62 6.77 -20.21
C TRP A 163 -11.57 5.67 -20.18
N TRP A 164 -11.42 4.96 -21.29
CA TRP A 164 -10.49 3.86 -21.51
C TRP A 164 -9.54 4.20 -22.67
N PRO A 165 -8.26 3.82 -22.61
CA PRO A 165 -7.29 4.18 -23.63
C PRO A 165 -7.48 3.45 -24.96
N SER A 166 -8.13 2.28 -24.97
CA SER A 166 -8.41 1.51 -26.18
C SER A 166 -9.60 0.56 -26.00
N THR A 167 -10.09 -0.01 -27.12
CA THR A 167 -11.12 -1.06 -27.10
C THR A 167 -10.67 -2.28 -26.30
N GLN A 168 -9.42 -2.73 -26.48
CA GLN A 168 -8.87 -3.87 -25.72
C GLN A 168 -8.84 -3.59 -24.22
N ALA A 169 -8.59 -2.33 -23.82
CA ALA A 169 -8.63 -1.95 -22.42
C ALA A 169 -10.06 -1.99 -21.85
N LEU A 170 -11.04 -1.47 -22.57
CA LEU A 170 -12.46 -1.53 -22.15
C LEU A 170 -12.96 -2.97 -22.08
N GLU A 171 -12.80 -3.75 -23.15
CA GLU A 171 -13.27 -5.14 -23.23
C GLU A 171 -12.54 -6.06 -22.23
N GLY A 172 -11.28 -5.73 -21.90
CA GLY A 172 -10.48 -6.48 -20.94
C GLY A 172 -11.03 -6.50 -19.52
N GLN A 173 -11.83 -5.50 -19.13
CA GLN A 173 -12.47 -5.45 -17.82
C GLN A 173 -13.37 -6.67 -17.55
N SER A 174 -14.12 -7.12 -18.56
CA SER A 174 -15.01 -8.28 -18.42
C SER A 174 -14.27 -9.59 -18.64
N LEU A 175 -13.40 -9.64 -19.65
CA LEU A 175 -12.72 -10.89 -20.04
C LEU A 175 -11.68 -11.35 -19.01
N ILE A 176 -11.06 -10.44 -18.27
CA ILE A 176 -10.04 -10.82 -17.27
C ILE A 176 -10.62 -11.76 -16.21
N GLN A 177 -11.86 -11.53 -15.77
CA GLN A 177 -12.50 -12.35 -14.76
C GLN A 177 -12.76 -13.77 -15.28
N GLU A 178 -13.17 -13.90 -16.54
CA GLU A 178 -13.35 -15.21 -17.18
C GLU A 178 -12.02 -15.99 -17.28
N LEU A 179 -10.95 -15.29 -17.68
CA LEU A 179 -9.61 -15.88 -17.77
C LEU A 179 -9.10 -16.34 -16.39
N GLN A 180 -9.27 -15.51 -15.36
CA GLN A 180 -8.91 -15.85 -13.98
C GLN A 180 -9.72 -17.05 -13.47
N ASN A 181 -11.04 -17.06 -13.67
CA ASN A 181 -11.91 -18.17 -13.26
C ASN A 181 -11.56 -19.49 -13.98
N SER A 182 -11.05 -19.41 -15.21
CA SER A 182 -10.57 -20.59 -15.95
C SER A 182 -9.21 -21.11 -15.48
N GLY A 183 -8.49 -20.34 -14.64
CA GLY A 183 -7.12 -20.64 -14.21
C GLY A 183 -6.08 -20.53 -15.34
N SER A 184 -6.40 -19.86 -16.46
CA SER A 184 -5.47 -19.79 -17.58
C SER A 184 -4.24 -18.95 -17.26
N LYS A 185 -3.07 -19.53 -17.51
CA LYS A 185 -1.76 -18.85 -17.48
C LYS A 185 -1.11 -18.78 -18.86
N ARG A 186 -1.85 -19.11 -19.93
CA ARG A 186 -1.33 -19.14 -21.30
C ARG A 186 -1.32 -17.73 -21.89
N ILE A 187 -0.13 -17.22 -22.23
CA ILE A 187 0.05 -15.87 -22.80
C ILE A 187 -0.90 -15.58 -23.98
N ASN A 188 -1.15 -16.54 -24.86
CA ASN A 188 -2.01 -16.34 -26.04
C ASN A 188 -3.47 -16.01 -25.68
N ASP A 189 -3.98 -16.52 -24.56
CA ASP A 189 -5.36 -16.30 -24.13
C ASP A 189 -5.59 -14.84 -23.71
N TYR A 190 -4.52 -14.14 -23.32
CA TYR A 190 -4.53 -12.76 -22.83
C TYR A 190 -4.22 -11.72 -23.92
N LYS A 191 -3.78 -12.15 -25.12
CA LYS A 191 -3.47 -11.24 -26.23
C LYS A 191 -4.62 -10.30 -26.62
N PRO A 192 -5.90 -10.72 -26.63
CA PRO A 192 -7.01 -9.84 -26.98
C PRO A 192 -7.24 -8.67 -26.00
N ILE A 193 -6.66 -8.74 -24.79
CA ILE A 193 -6.87 -7.74 -23.73
C ILE A 193 -5.55 -7.13 -23.27
N ARG A 194 -4.52 -7.15 -24.11
CA ARG A 194 -3.17 -6.67 -23.80
C ARG A 194 -3.17 -5.30 -23.12
N ASP A 195 -3.93 -4.35 -23.67
CA ASP A 195 -3.94 -2.96 -23.22
C ASP A 195 -4.59 -2.80 -21.84
N TYR A 196 -5.41 -3.77 -21.40
CA TYR A 196 -5.95 -3.85 -20.05
C TYR A 196 -4.91 -4.33 -19.01
N LEU A 197 -3.93 -5.12 -19.45
CA LEU A 197 -2.95 -5.81 -18.60
C LEU A 197 -1.76 -4.89 -18.26
N ARG A 198 -2.07 -3.76 -17.63
CA ARG A 198 -1.14 -2.68 -17.30
C ARG A 198 0.10 -3.19 -16.53
N PRO A 199 1.32 -2.82 -16.92
CA PRO A 199 2.49 -3.21 -16.16
C PRO A 199 2.65 -2.38 -14.87
N ASN A 200 3.35 -2.93 -13.88
CA ASN A 200 3.92 -2.12 -12.81
C ASN A 200 5.10 -1.30 -13.37
N LEU A 201 5.53 -0.20 -12.74
CA LEU A 201 6.70 0.55 -13.24
C LEU A 201 8.01 -0.23 -13.00
N VAL A 202 8.18 -0.76 -11.79
CA VAL A 202 9.29 -1.63 -11.42
C VAL A 202 8.74 -2.91 -10.83
N SER A 203 9.05 -4.05 -11.44
CA SER A 203 8.70 -5.38 -10.92
C SER A 203 9.96 -6.20 -10.68
N LEU A 204 10.18 -6.58 -9.42
CA LEU A 204 11.28 -7.43 -8.98
C LEU A 204 10.68 -8.70 -8.37
N ARG A 205 10.94 -9.86 -8.96
CA ARG A 205 10.30 -11.12 -8.58
C ARG A 205 11.36 -12.12 -8.14
N ASN A 206 11.23 -12.70 -6.95
CA ASN A 206 12.22 -13.68 -6.45
C ASN A 206 13.67 -13.14 -6.50
N CYS A 207 13.87 -11.89 -6.11
CA CYS A 207 15.19 -11.23 -6.17
C CYS A 207 15.81 -11.09 -4.77
N GLU A 208 17.13 -10.99 -4.70
CA GLU A 208 17.88 -10.91 -3.44
C GLU A 208 18.92 -9.79 -3.43
N SER A 209 19.13 -9.15 -2.28
CA SER A 209 20.11 -8.06 -2.09
C SER A 209 19.87 -6.90 -3.06
N ILE A 210 18.83 -6.11 -2.75
CA ILE A 210 18.30 -5.05 -3.60
C ILE A 210 18.56 -3.68 -2.98
N LEU A 211 19.10 -2.75 -3.75
CA LEU A 211 19.24 -1.34 -3.38
C LEU A 211 18.46 -0.45 -4.36
N ILE A 212 17.55 0.37 -3.86
CA ILE A 212 16.97 1.48 -4.62
C ILE A 212 17.26 2.76 -3.86
N ASP A 213 18.11 3.63 -4.41
CA ASP A 213 18.64 4.80 -3.68
C ASP A 213 18.71 6.07 -4.54
N GLY A 214 17.72 6.95 -4.34
CA GLY A 214 17.74 8.34 -4.82
C GLY A 214 16.82 8.74 -5.99
N PRO A 215 16.55 7.92 -7.03
CA PRO A 215 15.77 8.36 -8.17
C PRO A 215 14.34 8.79 -7.84
N THR A 216 13.78 9.60 -8.74
CA THR A 216 12.33 9.83 -8.79
C THR A 216 11.68 8.80 -9.71
N PHE A 217 10.63 8.15 -9.24
CA PHE A 217 9.76 7.27 -10.02
C PHE A 217 8.43 7.99 -10.21
N GLN A 218 7.95 8.12 -11.44
CA GLN A 218 6.70 8.81 -11.70
C GLN A 218 5.88 8.22 -12.84
N HIS A 219 4.59 8.56 -12.85
CA HIS A 219 3.65 8.17 -13.88
C HIS A 219 3.64 6.65 -14.15
N SER A 220 3.51 5.83 -13.10
CA SER A 220 3.43 4.37 -13.26
C SER A 220 2.14 3.95 -13.99
N PRO A 221 2.18 2.93 -14.86
CA PRO A 221 0.97 2.43 -15.53
C PRO A 221 -0.04 1.75 -14.58
N ALA A 222 0.46 1.05 -13.56
CA ALA A 222 -0.28 0.54 -12.41
C ALA A 222 0.55 0.81 -11.13
N TRP A 223 0.84 -0.21 -10.32
CA TRP A 223 1.69 -0.06 -9.13
C TRP A 223 3.08 0.43 -9.51
N CYS A 224 3.69 1.26 -8.66
CA CYS A 224 4.98 1.86 -9.00
C CYS A 224 6.15 0.92 -8.69
N LEU A 225 6.38 0.56 -7.42
CA LEU A 225 7.47 -0.35 -7.03
C LEU A 225 6.88 -1.63 -6.43
N HIS A 226 7.15 -2.78 -7.06
CA HIS A 226 6.63 -4.07 -6.61
C HIS A 226 7.74 -5.12 -6.47
N PRO A 227 8.46 -5.13 -5.35
CA PRO A 227 9.21 -6.30 -4.93
C PRO A 227 8.25 -7.40 -4.43
N TRP A 228 8.31 -8.55 -5.10
CA TRP A 228 7.49 -9.73 -4.81
C TRP A 228 8.39 -10.93 -4.52
N ILE A 229 8.22 -11.55 -3.34
CA ILE A 229 9.02 -12.69 -2.87
C ILE A 229 10.52 -12.36 -2.88
N CYS A 230 10.88 -11.14 -2.47
CA CYS A 230 12.27 -10.68 -2.44
C CYS A 230 12.83 -10.71 -1.01
N GLU A 231 14.15 -10.87 -0.90
CA GLU A 231 14.87 -10.81 0.38
C GLU A 231 15.99 -9.76 0.37
N HIS A 232 16.29 -9.19 1.53
CA HIS A 232 17.34 -8.18 1.73
C HIS A 232 17.14 -6.94 0.84
N ILE A 233 16.12 -6.16 1.19
CA ILE A 233 15.67 -5.01 0.40
C ILE A 233 16.02 -3.71 1.14
N THR A 234 16.72 -2.80 0.48
CA THR A 234 16.94 -1.42 0.96
C THR A 234 16.41 -0.43 -0.06
N ILE A 235 15.38 0.32 0.31
CA ILE A 235 14.81 1.41 -0.49
C ILE A 235 14.97 2.71 0.30
N LYS A 236 15.68 3.69 -0.24
CA LYS A 236 15.94 4.93 0.47
C LYS A 236 16.06 6.16 -0.40
N ASN A 237 15.74 7.31 0.15
CA ASN A 237 15.88 8.62 -0.50
C ASN A 237 15.16 8.75 -1.85
N ILE A 238 14.22 7.84 -2.17
CA ILE A 238 13.48 7.89 -3.43
C ILE A 238 12.31 8.86 -3.31
N THR A 239 11.82 9.31 -4.45
CA THR A 239 10.55 10.01 -4.56
C THR A 239 9.63 9.26 -5.51
N VAL A 240 8.39 8.99 -5.12
CA VAL A 240 7.37 8.38 -5.97
C VAL A 240 6.25 9.38 -6.22
N ARG A 241 5.94 9.65 -7.50
CA ARG A 241 4.95 10.64 -7.93
C ARG A 241 3.98 10.08 -8.96
N ASN A 242 2.77 9.80 -8.51
CA ASN A 242 1.65 9.46 -9.36
C ASN A 242 0.54 10.48 -9.13
N PRO A 243 -0.09 11.03 -10.19
CA PRO A 243 -1.24 11.89 -10.04
C PRO A 243 -2.31 11.24 -9.14
N TRP A 244 -2.97 12.01 -8.28
CA TRP A 244 -3.98 11.49 -7.33
C TRP A 244 -5.11 10.68 -8.00
N TYR A 245 -5.36 10.92 -9.29
CA TYR A 245 -6.37 10.20 -10.06
C TYR A 245 -5.86 8.90 -10.71
N SER A 246 -4.61 8.54 -10.51
CA SER A 246 -3.98 7.34 -11.08
C SER A 246 -4.64 6.08 -10.54
N GLN A 247 -5.43 5.40 -11.36
CA GLN A 247 -6.09 4.15 -11.00
C GLN A 247 -5.05 3.05 -10.70
N ASN A 248 -5.10 2.44 -9.51
CA ASN A 248 -4.06 1.52 -8.99
C ASN A 248 -2.66 2.16 -9.02
N GLY A 249 -2.58 3.46 -8.70
CA GLY A 249 -1.36 4.25 -8.74
C GLY A 249 -0.53 4.15 -7.46
N ASP A 250 -0.49 2.98 -6.84
CA ASP A 250 0.21 2.67 -5.59
C ASP A 250 1.70 3.07 -5.66
N GLY A 251 2.27 3.43 -4.50
CA GLY A 251 3.65 3.87 -4.39
C GLY A 251 4.66 2.73 -4.29
N LEU A 252 4.52 1.95 -3.22
CA LEU A 252 5.42 0.84 -2.91
C LEU A 252 4.62 -0.33 -2.33
N ASP A 253 4.67 -1.46 -3.02
CA ASP A 253 3.98 -2.69 -2.68
C ASP A 253 5.01 -3.77 -2.30
N ILE A 254 5.29 -3.90 -1.01
CA ILE A 254 6.20 -4.92 -0.51
C ILE A 254 5.42 -6.19 -0.25
N GLU A 255 5.56 -7.16 -1.15
CA GLU A 255 4.72 -8.33 -1.17
C GLU A 255 5.50 -9.62 -0.89
N SER A 256 5.11 -10.36 0.15
CA SER A 256 5.72 -11.66 0.50
C SER A 256 7.25 -11.59 0.67
N CYS A 257 7.77 -10.43 1.07
CA CYS A 257 9.21 -10.16 1.17
C CYS A 257 9.75 -10.34 2.59
N ARG A 258 11.08 -10.40 2.72
CA ARG A 258 11.77 -10.48 4.01
C ARG A 258 13.01 -9.60 4.12
N TYR A 259 13.30 -9.12 5.33
CA TYR A 259 14.48 -8.29 5.64
C TYR A 259 14.49 -6.99 4.81
N GLY A 260 13.50 -6.13 5.08
CA GLY A 260 13.29 -4.89 4.34
C GLY A 260 13.58 -3.63 5.15
N LEU A 261 14.23 -2.64 4.54
CA LEU A 261 14.37 -1.27 5.03
C LEU A 261 13.81 -0.29 4.00
N VAL A 262 12.84 0.52 4.42
CA VAL A 262 12.37 1.69 3.66
C VAL A 262 12.68 2.94 4.49
N GLU A 263 13.52 3.84 3.98
CA GLU A 263 13.92 5.02 4.75
C GLU A 263 14.01 6.32 3.96
N ASN A 264 13.51 7.41 4.55
CA ASN A 264 13.63 8.77 4.00
C ASN A 264 13.04 8.92 2.58
N CYS A 265 11.98 8.17 2.29
CA CYS A 265 11.29 8.20 1.01
C CYS A 265 10.13 9.20 1.02
N VAL A 266 9.79 9.74 -0.15
CA VAL A 266 8.66 10.64 -0.35
C VAL A 266 7.66 10.02 -1.31
N PHE A 267 6.37 10.05 -0.96
CA PHE A 267 5.29 9.50 -1.78
C PHE A 267 4.19 10.54 -2.00
N ASP A 268 3.75 10.69 -3.24
CA ASP A 268 2.58 11.48 -3.64
C ASP A 268 1.88 10.70 -4.76
N VAL A 269 0.81 9.99 -4.42
CA VAL A 269 0.30 8.87 -5.23
C VAL A 269 -1.21 8.85 -5.38
N GLY A 270 -1.70 8.01 -6.31
CA GLY A 270 -3.13 7.88 -6.62
C GLY A 270 -3.86 6.74 -5.92
N ASP A 271 -3.14 5.92 -5.15
CA ASP A 271 -3.70 4.83 -4.34
C ASP A 271 -2.89 4.70 -3.03
N ASP A 272 -2.69 3.50 -2.48
CA ASP A 272 -1.90 3.30 -1.26
C ASP A 272 -0.42 3.71 -1.44
N ALA A 273 0.15 4.44 -0.47
CA ALA A 273 1.52 4.96 -0.59
C ALA A 273 2.59 3.91 -0.27
N ILE A 274 2.49 3.30 0.92
CA ILE A 274 3.38 2.24 1.38
C ILE A 274 2.50 1.07 1.82
N CYS A 275 2.45 0.02 1.02
CA CYS A 275 1.57 -1.12 1.24
C CYS A 275 2.35 -2.41 1.49
N ILE A 276 2.01 -3.12 2.56
CA ILE A 276 2.49 -4.48 2.83
C ILE A 276 1.42 -5.49 2.39
N LYS A 277 1.84 -6.44 1.56
CA LYS A 277 0.99 -7.50 0.99
C LYS A 277 1.65 -8.87 1.14
N SER A 278 0.90 -9.94 0.92
CA SER A 278 1.39 -11.31 0.95
C SER A 278 0.45 -12.27 0.20
N GLY A 279 0.06 -11.94 -1.03
CA GLY A 279 -0.86 -12.76 -1.83
C GLY A 279 -2.34 -12.64 -1.43
N LYS A 280 -3.21 -13.09 -2.34
CA LYS A 280 -4.67 -12.93 -2.23
C LYS A 280 -5.39 -14.27 -2.22
N ASP A 281 -6.37 -14.39 -1.34
CA ASP A 281 -7.30 -15.50 -1.22
C ASP A 281 -6.59 -16.87 -1.24
N GLU A 282 -7.15 -17.85 -1.96
CA GLU A 282 -6.60 -19.21 -2.05
C GLU A 282 -5.17 -19.20 -2.61
N ALA A 283 -4.91 -18.43 -3.68
CA ALA A 283 -3.59 -18.34 -4.29
C ALA A 283 -2.51 -17.86 -3.30
N GLY A 284 -2.83 -16.85 -2.48
CA GLY A 284 -1.93 -16.35 -1.43
C GLY A 284 -1.72 -17.35 -0.29
N ARG A 285 -2.77 -18.10 0.10
CA ARG A 285 -2.66 -19.17 1.09
C ARG A 285 -1.80 -20.33 0.59
N GLU A 286 -1.97 -20.74 -0.66
CA GLU A 286 -1.17 -21.79 -1.30
C GLU A 286 0.28 -21.37 -1.48
N LEU A 287 0.53 -20.11 -1.86
CA LEU A 287 1.87 -19.55 -1.93
C LEU A 287 2.58 -19.64 -0.56
N GLY A 288 1.84 -19.37 0.53
CA GLY A 288 2.30 -19.61 1.90
C GLY A 288 3.52 -18.77 2.31
N LYS A 289 3.77 -17.66 1.61
CA LYS A 289 4.88 -16.74 1.88
C LYS A 289 4.39 -15.56 2.71
N ILE A 290 4.88 -15.49 3.95
CA ILE A 290 4.61 -14.37 4.87
C ILE A 290 5.48 -13.17 4.47
N CYS A 291 4.92 -11.96 4.48
CA CYS A 291 5.71 -10.73 4.40
C CYS A 291 6.17 -10.31 5.81
N ARG A 292 7.48 -10.26 6.06
CA ARG A 292 8.00 -10.12 7.44
C ARG A 292 9.35 -9.47 7.61
N ASP A 293 9.61 -9.02 8.83
CA ASP A 293 10.89 -8.45 9.25
C ASP A 293 11.23 -7.19 8.42
N ILE A 294 10.33 -6.19 8.45
CA ILE A 294 10.42 -4.94 7.68
C ILE A 294 10.42 -3.73 8.62
N LEU A 295 11.33 -2.80 8.38
CA LEU A 295 11.41 -1.49 9.03
C LEU A 295 11.15 -0.38 8.02
N ILE A 296 10.14 0.45 8.29
CA ILE A 296 9.81 1.66 7.53
C ILE A 296 10.05 2.86 8.44
N ARG A 297 10.84 3.85 8.01
CA ARG A 297 11.11 5.05 8.81
C ARG A 297 11.36 6.34 8.06
N GLY A 298 11.09 7.47 8.69
CA GLY A 298 11.45 8.79 8.16
C GLY A 298 10.76 9.16 6.84
N CYS A 299 9.70 8.45 6.47
CA CYS A 299 9.02 8.64 5.19
C CYS A 299 7.96 9.74 5.29
N GLN A 300 7.72 10.42 4.17
CA GLN A 300 6.68 11.45 4.03
C GLN A 300 5.70 11.05 2.95
N VAL A 301 4.40 11.18 3.23
CA VAL A 301 3.33 10.87 2.27
C VAL A 301 2.43 12.08 2.11
N TYR A 302 2.15 12.45 0.86
CA TYR A 302 1.20 13.48 0.46
C TYR A 302 -0.13 12.84 0.04
N SER A 303 -0.60 13.03 -1.19
CA SER A 303 -1.79 12.31 -1.66
C SER A 303 -1.58 10.81 -1.64
N GLY A 304 -2.64 10.08 -1.29
CA GLY A 304 -2.69 8.62 -1.29
C GLY A 304 -3.90 8.12 -0.51
N HIS A 305 -4.40 6.93 -0.87
CA HIS A 305 -5.53 6.29 -0.20
C HIS A 305 -5.19 5.85 1.24
N GLY A 306 -3.89 5.70 1.54
CA GLY A 306 -3.38 5.39 2.86
C GLY A 306 -1.91 5.78 2.99
N GLY A 307 -1.53 6.39 4.12
CA GLY A 307 -0.13 6.72 4.42
C GLY A 307 0.74 5.47 4.60
N PHE A 308 0.29 4.57 5.47
CA PHE A 308 0.83 3.22 5.60
C PHE A 308 -0.33 2.22 5.61
N VAL A 309 -0.16 1.12 4.86
CA VAL A 309 -1.24 0.17 4.57
C VAL A 309 -0.77 -1.27 4.76
N ILE A 310 -1.64 -2.10 5.34
CA ILE A 310 -1.55 -3.56 5.25
C ILE A 310 -2.80 -4.09 4.55
N GLY A 311 -2.60 -4.87 3.48
CA GLY A 311 -3.67 -5.53 2.74
C GLY A 311 -4.06 -4.86 1.41
N SER A 312 -5.14 -5.28 0.75
CA SER A 312 -6.09 -6.31 1.21
C SER A 312 -5.55 -7.73 1.05
N GLU A 313 -4.54 -7.87 0.19
CA GLU A 313 -3.90 -9.11 -0.20
C GLU A 313 -2.91 -9.52 0.90
N MET A 314 -3.41 -10.10 1.99
CA MET A 314 -2.61 -10.49 3.17
C MET A 314 -2.74 -11.99 3.52
N SER A 315 -3.12 -12.81 2.54
CA SER A 315 -3.51 -14.22 2.74
C SER A 315 -2.37 -15.14 3.16
N GLY A 316 -1.14 -14.87 2.70
CA GLY A 316 0.08 -15.52 3.16
C GLY A 316 0.52 -15.11 4.57
N GLY A 317 -0.02 -14.02 5.12
CA GLY A 317 0.30 -13.47 6.43
C GLY A 317 1.32 -12.32 6.41
N VAL A 318 1.26 -11.47 7.43
CA VAL A 318 2.16 -10.33 7.63
C VAL A 318 2.64 -10.32 9.07
N LYS A 319 3.96 -10.23 9.27
CA LYS A 319 4.53 -10.39 10.61
C LYS A 319 5.75 -9.52 10.87
N ASN A 320 5.93 -9.02 12.09
CA ASN A 320 7.13 -8.29 12.49
C ASN A 320 7.39 -7.06 11.58
N ILE A 321 6.45 -6.12 11.57
CA ILE A 321 6.57 -4.86 10.83
C ILE A 321 6.73 -3.72 11.83
N THR A 322 7.72 -2.86 11.63
CA THR A 322 7.91 -1.63 12.39
C THR A 322 7.80 -0.42 11.48
N VAL A 323 6.93 0.53 11.83
CA VAL A 323 6.78 1.82 11.13
C VAL A 323 7.04 2.94 12.12
N ARG A 324 8.00 3.82 11.84
CA ARG A 324 8.32 4.90 12.78
C ARG A 324 8.78 6.20 12.17
N ASP A 325 8.54 7.30 12.88
CA ASP A 325 9.05 8.62 12.51
C ASP A 325 8.57 9.09 11.13
N CYS A 326 7.35 8.69 10.73
CA CYS A 326 6.74 9.04 9.45
C CYS A 326 5.72 10.18 9.58
N SER A 327 5.49 10.91 8.48
CA SER A 327 4.52 12.01 8.42
C SER A 327 3.58 11.89 7.22
N PHE A 328 2.27 12.05 7.43
CA PHE A 328 1.25 11.94 6.38
C PHE A 328 0.44 13.25 6.26
N PHE A 329 0.29 13.74 5.03
CA PHE A 329 -0.27 15.05 4.73
C PHE A 329 -1.37 14.92 3.67
N GLY A 330 -2.64 15.06 4.05
CA GLY A 330 -3.72 15.07 3.07
C GLY A 330 -4.04 13.70 2.44
N THR A 331 -3.63 12.59 3.06
CA THR A 331 -4.05 11.25 2.63
C THR A 331 -5.52 11.03 2.94
N ASP A 332 -6.17 10.10 2.24
CA ASP A 332 -7.54 9.72 2.55
C ASP A 332 -7.63 9.06 3.93
N VAL A 333 -6.70 8.15 4.20
CA VAL A 333 -6.55 7.47 5.50
C VAL A 333 -5.12 7.63 5.99
N GLY A 334 -4.93 7.73 7.30
CA GLY A 334 -3.60 7.74 7.90
C GLY A 334 -2.95 6.34 7.92
N LEU A 335 -3.37 5.52 8.87
CA LEU A 335 -2.94 4.13 9.04
C LEU A 335 -4.10 3.17 8.69
N ARG A 336 -3.90 2.34 7.66
CA ARG A 336 -4.98 1.53 7.07
C ARG A 336 -4.68 0.04 7.13
N PHE A 337 -5.63 -0.73 7.67
CA PHE A 337 -5.55 -2.18 7.77
C PHE A 337 -6.82 -2.77 7.17
N LYS A 338 -6.70 -3.46 6.05
CA LYS A 338 -7.85 -3.94 5.27
C LYS A 338 -7.77 -5.45 5.02
N SER A 339 -8.88 -6.14 5.27
CA SER A 339 -9.07 -7.55 4.91
C SER A 339 -10.56 -7.88 4.80
N LYS A 340 -10.88 -9.11 4.40
CA LYS A 340 -12.25 -9.64 4.38
C LYS A 340 -12.24 -11.15 4.59
N ARG A 341 -13.40 -11.71 4.96
CA ARG A 341 -13.62 -13.17 4.88
C ARG A 341 -13.28 -13.67 3.48
N GLY A 342 -12.68 -14.85 3.39
CA GLY A 342 -12.13 -15.37 2.14
C GLY A 342 -10.62 -15.13 2.02
N ARG A 343 -10.07 -14.09 2.66
CA ARG A 343 -8.61 -13.83 2.61
C ARG A 343 -7.82 -14.84 3.44
N GLY A 344 -8.25 -15.12 4.67
CA GLY A 344 -7.44 -15.86 5.64
C GLY A 344 -6.22 -15.06 6.09
N GLY A 345 -5.14 -15.76 6.45
CA GLY A 345 -3.87 -15.16 6.83
C GLY A 345 -3.89 -14.52 8.23
N VAL A 346 -2.69 -14.23 8.74
CA VAL A 346 -2.49 -13.62 10.07
C VAL A 346 -1.63 -12.38 9.92
N VAL A 347 -2.13 -11.24 10.41
CA VAL A 347 -1.38 -10.00 10.62
C VAL A 347 -1.03 -9.90 12.10
N GLU A 348 0.25 -10.03 12.44
CA GLU A 348 0.68 -10.01 13.85
C GLU A 348 2.04 -9.37 14.11
N ASN A 349 2.24 -8.92 15.34
CA ASN A 349 3.46 -8.26 15.81
C ASN A 349 3.81 -7.02 14.96
N ILE A 350 2.90 -6.05 14.97
CA ILE A 350 3.05 -4.78 14.26
C ILE A 350 3.29 -3.67 15.27
N SER A 351 4.37 -2.90 15.09
CA SER A 351 4.72 -1.76 15.94
C SER A 351 4.72 -0.48 15.11
N ILE A 352 3.93 0.50 15.52
CA ILE A 352 3.84 1.81 14.86
C ILE A 352 4.07 2.91 15.89
N GLU A 353 5.06 3.76 15.67
CA GLU A 353 5.42 4.80 16.64
C GLU A 353 5.82 6.14 16.01
N ASN A 354 5.62 7.23 16.73
CA ASN A 354 6.06 8.58 16.34
C ASN A 354 5.48 9.06 14.99
N ILE A 355 4.17 8.85 14.78
CA ILE A 355 3.47 9.23 13.54
C ILE A 355 2.83 10.61 13.68
N ARG A 356 2.99 11.44 12.64
CA ARG A 356 2.41 12.79 12.58
C ARG A 356 1.53 12.92 11.35
N MET A 357 0.30 13.39 11.55
CA MET A 357 -0.70 13.46 10.49
C MET A 357 -1.40 14.81 10.47
N THR A 358 -1.69 15.33 9.28
CA THR A 358 -2.51 16.53 9.11
C THR A 358 -3.46 16.41 7.93
N ASN A 359 -4.68 16.91 8.10
CA ASN A 359 -5.72 17.00 7.07
C ASN A 359 -6.07 15.65 6.43
N ILE A 360 -6.23 14.61 7.25
CA ILE A 360 -6.66 13.30 6.75
C ILE A 360 -8.14 13.39 6.35
N SER A 361 -8.49 12.95 5.13
CA SER A 361 -9.85 13.15 4.62
C SER A 361 -10.90 12.27 5.32
N GLY A 362 -10.52 11.04 5.65
CA GLY A 362 -11.35 10.01 6.30
C GLY A 362 -10.84 9.67 7.70
N GLU A 363 -10.48 8.41 7.92
CA GLU A 363 -10.03 7.89 9.21
C GLU A 363 -8.54 8.16 9.45
N ALA A 364 -8.18 8.64 10.65
CA ALA A 364 -6.76 8.70 11.00
C ALA A 364 -6.17 7.30 11.16
N ILE A 365 -6.94 6.36 11.74
CA ILE A 365 -6.57 4.96 11.90
C ILE A 365 -7.81 4.09 11.64
N VAL A 366 -7.68 3.07 10.78
CA VAL A 366 -8.78 2.14 10.49
C VAL A 366 -8.31 0.69 10.38
N PHE A 367 -9.04 -0.19 11.05
CA PHE A 367 -9.05 -1.63 10.86
C PHE A 367 -10.40 -2.02 10.29
N HIS A 368 -10.40 -2.64 9.10
CA HIS A 368 -11.62 -3.01 8.40
C HIS A 368 -11.54 -4.45 7.88
N MET A 369 -12.24 -5.37 8.55
CA MET A 369 -12.34 -6.79 8.17
C MET A 369 -13.53 -7.10 7.24
N TYR A 370 -14.20 -6.07 6.70
CA TYR A 370 -15.32 -6.18 5.75
C TYR A 370 -15.02 -5.46 4.42
N TYR A 371 -13.75 -5.40 4.02
CA TYR A 371 -13.33 -4.72 2.79
C TYR A 371 -14.16 -5.17 1.58
N GLU A 372 -14.60 -4.23 0.73
CA GLU A 372 -15.49 -4.42 -0.44
C GLU A 372 -16.93 -4.90 -0.16
N HIS A 373 -17.34 -5.07 1.10
CA HIS A 373 -18.68 -5.55 1.48
C HIS A 373 -19.47 -4.54 2.32
N GLU A 374 -19.24 -3.24 2.13
CA GLU A 374 -20.00 -2.21 2.85
C GLU A 374 -21.48 -2.22 2.44
N GLY A 375 -22.38 -2.41 3.41
CA GLY A 375 -23.83 -2.24 3.24
C GLY A 375 -24.65 -3.53 3.08
N ASP A 376 -24.02 -4.71 3.13
CA ASP A 376 -24.74 -5.98 3.18
C ASP A 376 -24.94 -6.43 4.64
N GLU A 377 -26.17 -6.39 5.15
CA GLU A 377 -26.50 -6.81 6.52
C GLU A 377 -26.12 -8.27 6.81
N GLU A 378 -26.14 -9.16 5.80
CA GLU A 378 -25.69 -10.55 5.95
C GLU A 378 -24.20 -10.63 6.27
N SER A 379 -23.39 -9.72 5.72
CA SER A 379 -21.94 -9.72 5.93
C SER A 379 -21.54 -9.46 7.38
N PHE A 380 -22.42 -8.87 8.20
CA PHE A 380 -22.16 -8.59 9.62
C PHE A 380 -22.55 -9.73 10.56
N LYS A 381 -23.17 -10.81 10.05
CA LYS A 381 -23.50 -11.98 10.88
C LYS A 381 -22.25 -12.78 11.21
N GLU A 382 -22.34 -13.50 12.33
CA GLU A 382 -21.31 -14.45 12.77
C GLU A 382 -21.23 -15.63 11.79
N ASP A 383 -20.01 -15.99 11.40
CA ASP A 383 -19.73 -17.14 10.54
C ASP A 383 -18.79 -18.16 11.22
N LYS A 384 -18.51 -19.29 10.59
CA LYS A 384 -17.56 -20.27 11.12
C LYS A 384 -16.13 -19.81 10.88
N VAL A 385 -15.33 -19.84 11.94
CA VAL A 385 -13.87 -19.65 11.83
C VAL A 385 -13.29 -20.77 10.95
N SER A 386 -12.54 -20.37 9.92
CA SER A 386 -11.84 -21.27 9.00
C SER A 386 -10.45 -20.71 8.65
N ILE A 387 -9.70 -21.40 7.78
CA ILE A 387 -8.43 -20.88 7.24
C ILE A 387 -8.63 -19.60 6.39
N GLU A 388 -9.87 -19.29 6.00
CA GLU A 388 -10.25 -18.12 5.22
C GLU A 388 -10.69 -16.94 6.09
N THR A 389 -10.80 -17.13 7.40
CA THR A 389 -11.09 -16.07 8.36
C THR A 389 -9.79 -15.31 8.67
N PRO A 390 -9.68 -14.02 8.31
CA PRO A 390 -8.46 -13.26 8.57
C PRO A 390 -8.26 -12.98 10.07
N VAL A 391 -7.01 -12.86 10.50
CA VAL A 391 -6.65 -12.57 11.89
C VAL A 391 -5.80 -11.31 11.97
N PHE A 392 -6.17 -10.39 12.86
CA PHE A 392 -5.38 -9.21 13.19
C PHE A 392 -5.16 -9.18 14.71
N ARG A 393 -3.90 -9.30 15.14
CA ARG A 393 -3.55 -9.29 16.56
C ARG A 393 -2.17 -8.76 16.87
N ASP A 394 -1.90 -8.50 18.14
CA ASP A 394 -0.56 -8.09 18.62
C ASP A 394 -0.05 -6.82 17.92
N ILE A 395 -0.87 -5.76 17.92
CA ILE A 395 -0.57 -4.49 17.24
C ILE A 395 -0.48 -3.36 18.26
N ALA A 396 0.65 -2.65 18.25
CA ALA A 396 0.91 -1.54 19.15
C ALA A 396 1.13 -0.24 18.38
N MET A 397 0.42 0.80 18.78
CA MET A 397 0.46 2.15 18.22
C MET A 397 0.77 3.17 19.31
N LYS A 398 1.92 3.86 19.19
CA LYS A 398 2.43 4.75 20.23
C LYS A 398 2.80 6.13 19.71
N ASN A 399 2.59 7.17 20.51
CA ASN A 399 3.01 8.53 20.19
C ASN A 399 2.53 8.99 18.80
N ILE A 400 1.20 9.04 18.63
CA ILE A 400 0.57 9.42 17.36
C ILE A 400 -0.14 10.74 17.54
N THR A 401 0.13 11.69 16.64
CA THR A 401 -0.58 12.99 16.60
C THR A 401 -1.26 13.16 15.24
N CYS A 402 -2.57 13.43 15.26
CA CYS A 402 -3.34 13.76 14.06
C CYS A 402 -4.10 15.08 14.25
N MET A 403 -3.91 16.01 13.33
CA MET A 403 -4.65 17.27 13.28
C MET A 403 -5.55 17.28 12.04
N GLY A 404 -6.83 16.97 12.24
CA GLY A 404 -7.84 16.90 11.19
C GLY A 404 -7.99 15.48 10.65
N ALA A 405 -9.16 14.89 10.92
CA ALA A 405 -9.66 13.63 10.37
C ALA A 405 -11.19 13.62 10.46
N GLN A 406 -11.88 12.87 9.60
CA GLN A 406 -13.32 12.62 9.76
C GLN A 406 -13.57 11.81 11.04
N GLN A 407 -12.83 10.72 11.25
CA GLN A 407 -12.97 9.85 12.40
C GLN A 407 -11.59 9.58 13.02
N ALA A 408 -11.50 9.57 14.35
CA ALA A 408 -10.22 9.37 15.02
C ALA A 408 -9.69 7.94 14.81
N ILE A 409 -10.46 6.94 15.24
CA ILE A 409 -10.07 5.53 15.11
C ILE A 409 -11.32 4.71 14.79
N VAL A 410 -11.21 3.80 13.82
CA VAL A 410 -12.23 2.80 13.50
C VAL A 410 -11.65 1.40 13.68
N LEU A 411 -12.27 0.59 14.53
CA LEU A 411 -11.95 -0.81 14.73
C LEU A 411 -13.18 -1.65 14.34
N LYS A 412 -13.12 -2.37 13.22
CA LYS A 412 -14.19 -3.26 12.76
C LYS A 412 -13.67 -4.70 12.64
N GLY A 413 -13.85 -5.47 13.70
CA GLY A 413 -13.56 -6.92 13.72
C GLY A 413 -14.73 -7.78 13.27
N LEU A 414 -14.51 -9.10 13.24
CA LEU A 414 -15.53 -10.09 12.92
C LEU A 414 -16.16 -10.66 14.21
N PRO A 415 -17.48 -10.97 14.23
CA PRO A 415 -18.12 -11.48 15.44
C PRO A 415 -17.62 -12.85 15.91
N GLU A 416 -17.15 -13.70 14.98
CA GLU A 416 -16.57 -15.02 15.26
C GLU A 416 -15.07 -14.97 15.56
N LEU A 417 -14.39 -13.91 15.14
CA LEU A 417 -12.96 -13.72 15.36
C LEU A 417 -12.63 -12.23 15.48
N PRO A 418 -12.83 -11.65 16.68
CA PRO A 418 -12.59 -10.24 16.96
C PRO A 418 -11.17 -9.78 16.66
N LEU A 419 -11.00 -8.46 16.46
CA LEU A 419 -9.67 -7.85 16.50
C LEU A 419 -9.08 -8.04 17.91
N ALA A 420 -7.86 -8.56 18.04
CA ALA A 420 -7.34 -9.00 19.34
C ALA A 420 -6.03 -8.31 19.75
N ASN A 421 -5.83 -8.06 21.04
CA ASN A 421 -4.56 -7.53 21.60
C ASN A 421 -4.04 -6.27 20.88
N LEU A 422 -4.82 -5.20 20.95
CA LEU A 422 -4.49 -3.90 20.39
C LEU A 422 -4.10 -2.92 21.49
N LEU A 423 -2.97 -2.22 21.31
CA LEU A 423 -2.50 -1.19 22.24
C LEU A 423 -2.41 0.16 21.55
N PHE A 424 -3.06 1.17 22.13
CA PHE A 424 -2.95 2.58 21.79
C PHE A 424 -2.42 3.34 23.01
N GLU A 425 -1.27 3.99 22.86
CA GLU A 425 -0.58 4.72 23.94
C GLU A 425 -0.12 6.09 23.44
N ASP A 426 -0.36 7.14 24.22
CA ASP A 426 0.07 8.50 23.88
C ASP A 426 -0.47 8.98 22.50
N VAL A 427 -1.79 8.93 22.33
CA VAL A 427 -2.44 9.30 21.06
C VAL A 427 -3.23 10.60 21.23
N SER A 428 -2.96 11.58 20.37
CA SER A 428 -3.67 12.87 20.33
C SER A 428 -4.29 13.13 18.97
N ILE A 429 -5.62 13.18 18.87
CA ILE A 429 -6.32 13.35 17.58
C ILE A 429 -7.36 14.47 17.66
N VAL A 430 -7.34 15.36 16.67
CA VAL A 430 -8.42 16.31 16.36
C VAL A 430 -9.20 15.75 15.18
N SER A 431 -10.50 15.54 15.36
CA SER A 431 -11.36 14.91 14.35
C SER A 431 -12.82 15.35 14.47
N LYS A 432 -13.63 15.06 13.45
CA LYS A 432 -15.09 15.27 13.54
C LYS A 432 -15.72 14.31 14.55
N PHE A 433 -15.42 13.01 14.44
CA PHE A 433 -15.93 11.95 15.30
C PHE A 433 -14.81 11.24 16.07
N GLY A 434 -15.15 10.64 17.22
CA GLY A 434 -14.20 9.96 18.12
C GLY A 434 -13.74 8.57 17.66
N VAL A 435 -13.64 7.65 18.60
CA VAL A 435 -13.30 6.25 18.37
C VAL A 435 -14.58 5.45 18.18
N PHE A 436 -14.64 4.65 17.12
CA PHE A 436 -15.64 3.60 16.92
C PHE A 436 -14.93 2.24 17.00
N GLY A 437 -15.43 1.35 17.84
CA GLY A 437 -14.93 -0.02 17.92
C GLY A 437 -16.07 -1.02 17.98
N SER A 438 -15.98 -2.06 17.16
CA SER A 438 -16.91 -3.18 17.12
C SER A 438 -16.16 -4.50 17.01
N GLU A 439 -16.57 -5.50 17.80
CA GLU A 439 -16.00 -6.86 17.79
C GLU A 439 -14.48 -6.82 18.04
N CYS A 440 -14.08 -6.45 19.25
CA CYS A 440 -12.68 -6.44 19.66
C CYS A 440 -12.46 -7.09 21.02
N GLU A 441 -11.32 -7.73 21.18
CA GLU A 441 -10.87 -8.39 22.40
C GLU A 441 -9.49 -7.88 22.83
N ASP A 442 -9.28 -7.70 24.13
CA ASP A 442 -8.01 -7.26 24.71
C ASP A 442 -7.49 -5.93 24.13
N VAL A 443 -8.32 -4.87 24.20
CA VAL A 443 -7.97 -3.54 23.67
C VAL A 443 -7.61 -2.57 24.78
N GLN A 444 -6.46 -1.91 24.64
CA GLN A 444 -5.94 -0.96 25.62
C GLN A 444 -5.77 0.42 25.02
N PHE A 445 -6.34 1.41 25.71
CA PHE A 445 -6.21 2.84 25.40
C PHE A 445 -5.62 3.55 26.62
N THR A 446 -4.40 4.03 26.51
CA THR A 446 -3.68 4.71 27.61
C THR A 446 -3.21 6.09 27.16
N ASN A 447 -3.53 7.12 27.95
CA ASN A 447 -3.15 8.51 27.66
C ASN A 447 -3.62 8.98 26.28
N ILE A 448 -4.94 8.93 26.07
CA ILE A 448 -5.58 9.34 24.82
C ILE A 448 -6.18 10.73 24.98
N THR A 449 -5.81 11.65 24.09
CA THR A 449 -6.40 12.99 23.99
C THR A 449 -7.21 13.11 22.70
N LEU A 450 -8.52 13.28 22.82
CA LEU A 450 -9.40 13.47 21.65
C LEU A 450 -10.05 14.85 21.69
N ASN A 451 -9.98 15.57 20.58
CA ASN A 451 -10.75 16.79 20.37
C ASN A 451 -11.74 16.54 19.24
N VAL A 452 -12.93 16.08 19.61
CA VAL A 452 -13.99 15.71 18.67
C VAL A 452 -15.04 16.82 18.56
N GLU A 453 -15.57 17.02 17.37
CA GLU A 453 -16.62 18.01 17.09
C GLU A 453 -18.01 17.48 17.46
N GLU A 454 -18.28 16.22 17.12
CA GLU A 454 -19.59 15.56 17.22
C GLU A 454 -19.48 14.16 17.85
N GLY A 455 -20.54 13.74 18.56
CA GLY A 455 -20.67 12.39 19.09
C GLY A 455 -19.84 12.09 20.33
N ALA A 456 -19.79 10.80 20.71
CA ALA A 456 -19.03 10.34 21.87
C ALA A 456 -17.53 10.26 21.57
N LEU A 457 -16.67 10.32 22.61
CA LEU A 457 -15.24 10.07 22.43
C LEU A 457 -14.98 8.62 22.05
N PHE A 458 -15.75 7.70 22.62
CA PHE A 458 -15.69 6.27 22.34
C PHE A 458 -17.11 5.74 22.14
N ASN A 459 -17.32 4.99 21.06
CA ASN A 459 -18.50 4.17 20.83
C ASN A 459 -18.04 2.73 20.64
N LEU A 460 -18.33 1.86 21.60
CA LEU A 460 -17.77 0.53 21.76
C LEU A 460 -18.89 -0.51 21.77
N ILE A 461 -18.85 -1.44 20.81
CA ILE A 461 -19.88 -2.45 20.59
C ILE A 461 -19.24 -3.84 20.65
N ASN A 462 -19.80 -4.76 21.45
CA ASN A 462 -19.27 -6.13 21.59
C ASN A 462 -17.77 -6.16 21.89
N ILE A 463 -17.36 -5.44 22.93
CA ILE A 463 -15.94 -5.34 23.33
C ILE A 463 -15.67 -6.21 24.56
N VAL A 464 -14.64 -7.04 24.48
CA VAL A 464 -14.21 -7.93 25.56
C VAL A 464 -12.83 -7.50 26.09
N ASN A 465 -12.68 -7.40 27.41
CA ASN A 465 -11.42 -7.06 28.09
C ASN A 465 -10.79 -5.73 27.63
N ALA A 466 -11.56 -4.64 27.66
CA ALA A 466 -11.04 -3.32 27.34
C ALA A 466 -10.57 -2.53 28.57
N ASN A 467 -9.45 -1.82 28.44
CA ASN A 467 -8.95 -0.89 29.44
C ASN A 467 -8.73 0.49 28.85
N LEU A 468 -9.49 1.48 29.32
CA LEU A 468 -9.39 2.87 28.94
C LEU A 468 -8.90 3.67 30.15
N SER A 469 -7.73 4.27 30.05
CA SER A 469 -7.11 5.00 31.16
C SER A 469 -6.50 6.34 30.71
N ASN A 470 -6.58 7.36 31.57
CA ASN A 470 -6.10 8.71 31.28
C ASN A 470 -6.66 9.30 29.97
N LEU A 471 -7.98 9.22 29.80
CA LEU A 471 -8.65 9.85 28.65
C LEU A 471 -8.82 11.35 28.91
N GLN A 472 -8.53 12.16 27.90
CA GLN A 472 -8.71 13.62 27.94
C GLN A 472 -9.53 14.07 26.73
N SER A 473 -10.43 15.03 26.98
CA SER A 473 -11.10 15.79 25.91
C SER A 473 -10.82 17.28 26.08
N LYS A 474 -10.54 17.95 24.96
CA LYS A 474 -10.32 19.40 24.91
C LYS A 474 -11.50 20.17 24.29
N SER A 475 -12.55 19.48 23.85
CA SER A 475 -13.71 20.08 23.20
C SER A 475 -14.64 20.77 24.20
N LYS A 476 -15.12 21.98 23.87
CA LYS A 476 -16.09 22.75 24.68
C LYS A 476 -17.53 22.25 24.53
N SER A 477 -17.85 21.44 23.51
CA SER A 477 -19.22 21.00 23.16
C SER A 477 -19.65 19.70 23.85
N ASN A 478 -18.72 18.83 24.26
CA ASN A 478 -19.01 17.51 24.82
C ASN A 478 -19.01 17.50 26.35
N LYS A 479 -20.01 18.15 26.96
CA LYS A 479 -20.04 18.34 28.42
C LYS A 479 -20.46 17.13 29.25
N ASP A 480 -21.05 16.07 28.68
CA ASP A 480 -21.63 15.02 29.53
C ASP A 480 -21.36 13.55 29.11
N ILE A 481 -21.30 13.14 27.84
CA ILE A 481 -21.10 11.70 27.48
C ILE A 481 -19.77 11.49 26.75
N HIS A 482 -18.86 10.71 27.34
CA HIS A 482 -17.55 10.43 26.73
C HIS A 482 -17.42 9.00 26.20
N VAL A 483 -18.10 8.01 26.79
CA VAL A 483 -17.98 6.60 26.38
C VAL A 483 -19.37 5.98 26.26
N LYS A 484 -19.67 5.40 25.11
CA LYS A 484 -20.85 4.56 24.88
C LYS A 484 -20.43 3.10 24.76
N VAL A 485 -21.11 2.23 25.48
CA VAL A 485 -20.84 0.80 25.53
C VAL A 485 -22.15 0.03 25.27
N SER A 486 -22.15 -0.85 24.26
CA SER A 486 -23.34 -1.61 23.85
C SER A 486 -22.97 -3.02 23.37
N GLY A 487 -23.99 -3.83 23.08
CA GLY A 487 -23.83 -5.17 22.51
C GLY A 487 -23.67 -6.30 23.53
N GLU A 488 -24.40 -7.39 23.31
CA GLU A 488 -24.55 -8.53 24.22
C GLU A 488 -23.25 -9.28 24.56
N LYS A 489 -22.22 -9.16 23.68
CA LYS A 489 -20.92 -9.82 23.91
C LYS A 489 -19.99 -9.00 24.82
N THR A 490 -20.35 -7.76 25.15
CA THR A 490 -19.48 -6.86 25.91
C THR A 490 -19.21 -7.36 27.33
N LYS A 491 -17.92 -7.48 27.70
CA LYS A 491 -17.48 -7.96 29.02
C LYS A 491 -16.16 -7.31 29.48
N ASN A 492 -15.98 -7.19 30.80
CA ASN A 492 -14.74 -6.71 31.42
C ASN A 492 -14.20 -5.38 30.86
N VAL A 493 -15.05 -4.36 30.73
CA VAL A 493 -14.66 -3.02 30.27
C VAL A 493 -14.31 -2.15 31.48
N ARG A 494 -13.08 -1.63 31.54
CA ARG A 494 -12.61 -0.72 32.60
C ARG A 494 -12.37 0.67 32.03
N CYS A 495 -13.09 1.66 32.54
CA CYS A 495 -13.01 3.06 32.16
C CYS A 495 -12.47 3.89 33.34
N LEU A 496 -11.16 3.95 33.50
CA LEU A 496 -10.51 4.71 34.58
C LEU A 496 -10.46 6.20 34.24
N LEU A 497 -11.57 6.89 34.49
CA LEU A 497 -11.75 8.31 34.20
C LEU A 497 -11.50 9.16 35.45
N GLN A 498 -10.90 10.35 35.26
CA GLN A 498 -10.63 11.27 36.37
C GLN A 498 -11.91 11.91 36.97
N ASN A 499 -13.07 11.83 36.30
CA ASN A 499 -14.35 12.39 36.76
C ASN A 499 -15.51 11.42 36.44
N LYS A 500 -16.15 10.85 37.48
CA LYS A 500 -16.82 9.53 37.38
C LYS A 500 -18.33 9.51 37.10
N GLU A 501 -19.10 10.54 37.43
CA GLU A 501 -20.55 10.34 37.66
C GLU A 501 -21.51 10.60 36.47
N LYS A 502 -21.04 11.07 35.30
CA LYS A 502 -21.94 11.37 34.16
C LYS A 502 -21.52 10.82 32.79
N VAL A 503 -20.42 10.07 32.74
CA VAL A 503 -19.56 10.03 31.56
C VAL A 503 -19.69 8.77 30.68
N VAL A 504 -20.26 7.69 31.21
CA VAL A 504 -20.39 6.40 30.52
C VAL A 504 -21.87 6.06 30.32
N GLN A 505 -22.27 5.81 29.07
CA GLN A 505 -23.58 5.30 28.70
C GLN A 505 -23.46 3.81 28.39
N ILE A 506 -24.23 3.00 29.10
CA ILE A 506 -24.28 1.54 28.93
C ILE A 506 -25.68 1.19 28.43
N SER A 507 -25.79 0.49 27.30
CA SER A 507 -27.08 0.02 26.77
C SER A 507 -27.69 -1.10 27.62
N GLU A 508 -29.00 -1.31 27.51
CA GLU A 508 -29.77 -2.25 28.36
C GLU A 508 -29.32 -3.71 28.22
N GLU A 509 -28.81 -4.09 27.05
CA GLU A 509 -28.35 -5.45 26.75
C GLU A 509 -26.98 -5.80 27.38
N VAL A 510 -26.27 -4.81 27.93
CA VAL A 510 -24.96 -5.03 28.57
C VAL A 510 -25.16 -5.27 30.07
N ASP A 511 -24.59 -6.35 30.59
CA ASP A 511 -24.48 -6.54 32.05
C ASP A 511 -23.64 -5.42 32.65
N GLN A 512 -24.29 -4.48 33.36
CA GLN A 512 -23.66 -3.31 33.94
C GLN A 512 -22.53 -3.65 34.92
N THR A 513 -22.52 -4.85 35.52
CA THR A 513 -21.43 -5.30 36.41
C THR A 513 -20.12 -5.54 35.66
N GLN A 514 -20.18 -5.69 34.34
CA GLN A 514 -19.04 -5.87 33.46
C GLN A 514 -18.34 -4.56 33.08
N VAL A 515 -18.91 -3.40 33.44
CA VAL A 515 -18.36 -2.08 33.10
C VAL A 515 -18.01 -1.33 34.37
N ILE A 516 -16.72 -1.08 34.60
CA ILE A 516 -16.19 -0.45 35.82
C ILE A 516 -15.69 0.96 35.49
N PHE A 517 -16.10 1.98 36.25
CA PHE A 517 -15.68 3.39 36.05
C PHE A 517 -15.24 4.10 37.34
#